data_AF-A0A9K3E815-F1
#
_entry.id   AF-A0A9K3E815-F1
#
_cell.length_a   1.000
_cell.length_b   1.000
_cell.length_c   1.000
_cell.angle_alpha   90.00
_cell.angle_beta   90.00
_cell.angle_gamma   90.00
#
_symmetry.space_group_name_H-M   'P 1'
#
loop_
_entity.id
_entity.type
_entity.pdbx_description
1 polymer ?
#
loop_
_entity_poly.entity_id
_entity_poly.type
_entity_poly.pdbx_seq_one_letter_code
_entity_poly.pdbx_strand_id
1 'polypeptide(L)'
;MTPNKGNGRPKIKMEKMENESNLNVTFAKRRRTLFQKAASELCILCGAEIAIIVFSPSGMLIHMWTLPARFDIATRLDIKSR
;
A
#
# COMPACT_ATOMS: atom_id res chain seq x y z
N MET A 1 10.51 -34.15 14.38
CA MET A 1 10.31 -32.70 14.17
C MET A 1 8.83 -32.43 13.98
N THR A 2 8.16 -31.85 14.99
CA THR A 2 6.76 -31.42 14.85
C THR A 2 6.72 -30.15 14.01
N PRO A 3 5.83 -30.03 13.00
CA PRO A 3 5.70 -28.80 12.24
C PRO A 3 5.23 -27.70 13.18
N ASN A 4 6.00 -26.61 13.26
CA ASN A 4 5.67 -25.47 14.11
C ASN A 4 4.38 -24.83 13.55
N LYS A 5 3.25 -25.09 14.22
CA LYS A 5 1.95 -24.55 13.84
C LYS A 5 1.94 -23.07 14.20
N GLY A 6 2.24 -22.22 13.22
CA GLY A 6 2.24 -20.77 13.41
C GLY A 6 0.90 -20.31 13.98
N ASN A 7 0.94 -19.56 15.08
CA ASN A 7 -0.23 -18.85 15.59
C ASN A 7 -0.79 -18.02 14.42
N GLY A 8 -2.09 -18.17 14.14
CA GLY A 8 -2.76 -17.50 13.02
C GLY A 8 -2.69 -15.98 13.09
N ARG A 9 -3.40 -15.26 12.22
CA ARG A 9 -3.35 -13.78 12.19
C ARG A 9 -3.82 -13.20 13.53
N PRO A 10 -2.93 -12.62 14.36
CA PRO A 10 -3.34 -12.06 15.64
C PRO A 10 -4.10 -10.75 15.41
N LYS A 11 -5.08 -10.47 16.27
CA LYS A 11 -5.72 -9.14 16.32
C LYS A 11 -4.71 -8.16 16.90
N ILE A 12 -4.54 -7.01 16.23
CA ILE A 12 -3.63 -5.94 16.64
C ILE A 12 -4.42 -4.66 16.89
N LYS A 13 -3.90 -3.79 17.77
CA LYS A 13 -4.47 -2.46 18.01
C LYS A 13 -4.34 -1.58 16.76
N MET A 14 -5.30 -0.67 16.56
CA MET A 14 -5.32 0.27 15.43
C MET A 14 -4.60 1.56 15.80
N GLU A 15 -3.34 1.44 16.20
CA GLU A 15 -2.45 2.53 16.57
C GLU A 15 -1.09 2.35 15.87
N LYS A 16 -0.23 3.38 15.92
CA LYS A 16 1.13 3.27 15.35
C LYS A 16 1.92 2.23 16.16
N MET A 17 2.48 1.23 15.48
CA MET A 17 3.33 0.23 16.12
C MET A 17 4.64 0.87 16.60
N GLU A 18 5.04 0.56 17.84
CA GLU A 18 6.30 1.05 18.42
C GLU A 18 7.52 0.32 17.84
N ASN A 19 7.39 -1.00 17.60
CA ASN A 19 8.47 -1.80 17.04
C ASN A 19 8.62 -1.55 15.53
N GLU A 20 9.76 -0.97 15.15
CA GLU A 20 10.06 -0.56 13.78
C GLU A 20 10.10 -1.74 12.78
N SER A 21 10.67 -2.88 13.17
CA SER A 21 10.71 -4.08 12.32
C SER A 21 9.30 -4.60 12.02
N ASN A 22 8.44 -4.66 13.04
CA ASN A 22 7.04 -5.08 12.88
C ASN A 22 6.24 -4.06 12.06
N LEU A 23 6.52 -2.77 12.23
CA LEU A 23 5.92 -1.68 11.47
C LEU A 23 6.28 -1.79 10.00
N ASN A 24 7.55 -1.98 9.65
CA ASN A 24 8.04 -2.11 8.28
C ASN A 24 7.45 -3.34 7.56
N VAL A 25 7.44 -4.50 8.23
CA VAL A 25 6.84 -5.73 7.68
C VAL A 25 5.34 -5.57 7.48
N THR A 26 4.64 -4.99 8.45
CA THR A 26 3.19 -4.77 8.37
C THR A 26 2.85 -3.74 7.31
N PHE A 27 3.63 -2.67 7.18
CA PHE A 27 3.50 -1.67 6.13
C PHE A 27 3.63 -2.33 4.75
N ALA A 28 4.68 -3.12 4.52
CA ALA A 28 4.89 -3.81 3.25
C ALA A 28 3.71 -4.73 2.89
N LYS A 29 3.22 -5.52 3.86
CA LYS A 29 2.07 -6.41 3.70
C LYS A 29 0.78 -5.63 3.39
N ARG A 30 0.44 -4.62 4.21
CA ARG A 30 -0.78 -3.81 4.05
C ARG A 30 -0.79 -3.05 2.73
N ARG A 31 0.36 -2.45 2.37
CA ARG A 31 0.56 -1.76 1.08
C ARG A 31 0.24 -2.69 -0.08
N ARG A 32 0.81 -3.89 -0.11
CA ARG A 32 0.53 -4.89 -1.16
C ARG A 32 -0.95 -5.22 -1.25
N THR A 33 -1.59 -5.51 -0.12
CA THR A 33 -3.02 -5.85 -0.10
C THR A 33 -3.91 -4.69 -0.51
N LEU A 34 -3.53 -3.45 -0.16
CA LEU A 34 -4.27 -2.25 -0.55
C LEU A 34 -4.21 -2.05 -2.07
N PHE A 35 -3.03 -2.16 -2.68
CA PHE A 35 -2.90 -2.05 -4.14
C PHE A 35 -3.66 -3.16 -4.88
N GLN A 36 -3.55 -4.42 -4.43
CA GLN A 36 -4.27 -5.51 -5.07
C GLN A 36 -5.79 -5.31 -5.01
N LYS A 37 -6.34 -4.93 -3.86
CA LYS A 37 -7.78 -4.76 -3.71
C LYS A 37 -8.30 -3.46 -4.33
N ALA A 38 -7.74 -2.34 -3.91
CA ALA A 38 -8.27 -1.03 -4.30
C ALA A 38 -7.92 -0.68 -5.74
N ALA A 39 -6.69 -0.97 -6.18
CA ALA A 39 -6.29 -0.68 -7.55
C ALA A 39 -6.77 -1.80 -8.49
N SER A 40 -6.46 -3.08 -8.22
CA SER A 40 -6.80 -4.13 -9.20
C SER A 40 -8.28 -4.49 -9.21
N GLU A 41 -8.88 -4.82 -8.06
CA GLU A 41 -10.24 -5.37 -8.05
C GLU A 41 -11.30 -4.27 -8.22
N LEU A 42 -11.23 -3.19 -7.43
CA LEU A 42 -12.26 -2.13 -7.49
C LEU A 42 -12.21 -1.31 -8.78
N CYS A 43 -11.02 -1.02 -9.33
CA CYS A 43 -10.92 -0.31 -10.60
C CYS A 43 -11.52 -1.13 -11.74
N ILE A 44 -11.30 -2.44 -11.77
CA ILE A 44 -11.83 -3.33 -12.81
C ILE A 44 -13.35 -3.50 -12.65
N LEU A 45 -13.84 -3.73 -11.43
CA LEU A 45 -15.26 -3.99 -11.19
C LEU A 45 -16.13 -2.74 -11.41
N CYS A 46 -15.65 -1.57 -10.99
CA CYS A 46 -16.44 -0.35 -11.01
C CYS A 46 -16.08 0.58 -12.19
N GLY A 47 -15.02 0.28 -12.95
CA GLY A 47 -14.51 1.18 -13.99
C GLY A 47 -14.07 2.55 -13.45
N ALA A 48 -13.74 2.62 -12.16
CA ALA A 48 -13.45 3.87 -11.47
C ALA A 48 -11.95 4.19 -11.52
N GLU A 49 -11.60 5.45 -11.79
CA GLU A 49 -10.22 5.93 -11.70
C GLU A 49 -9.84 6.12 -10.23
N ILE A 50 -8.83 5.38 -9.77
CA ILE A 50 -8.38 5.37 -8.38
C ILE A 50 -6.92 5.80 -8.31
N ALA A 51 -6.64 6.81 -7.49
CA ALA A 51 -5.30 7.24 -7.15
C ALA A 51 -4.96 6.83 -5.71
N ILE A 52 -3.82 6.16 -5.52
CA ILE A 52 -3.32 5.76 -4.19
C ILE A 52 -1.92 6.32 -4.00
N ILE A 53 -1.75 7.10 -2.93
CA ILE A 53 -0.46 7.69 -2.52
C ILE A 53 -0.05 7.05 -1.19
N VAL A 54 1.14 6.44 -1.15
CA VAL A 54 1.66 5.80 0.07
C VAL A 54 3.07 6.32 0.38
N PHE A 55 3.21 6.91 1.57
CA PHE A 55 4.48 7.32 2.14
C PHE A 55 5.09 6.22 3.01
N SER A 56 6.42 6.13 2.99
CA SER A 56 7.16 5.28 3.91
C SER A 56 7.03 5.77 5.35
N PRO A 57 7.34 4.90 6.33
CA PRO A 57 7.59 5.34 7.70
C PRO A 57 8.71 6.38 7.82
N SER A 58 9.64 6.40 6.86
CA SER A 58 10.72 7.39 6.72
C SER A 58 10.32 8.67 5.97
N GLY A 59 9.04 8.85 5.62
CA GLY A 59 8.53 10.06 4.96
C GLY A 59 8.80 10.16 3.46
N MET A 60 9.44 9.16 2.85
CA MET A 60 9.67 9.11 1.40
C MET A 60 8.44 8.58 0.67
N LEU A 61 8.10 9.18 -0.47
CA LEU A 61 7.06 8.65 -1.35
C LEU A 61 7.56 7.34 -1.96
N ILE A 62 6.94 6.20 -1.63
CA ILE A 62 7.38 4.89 -2.16
C ILE A 62 6.56 4.48 -3.37
N HIS A 63 5.23 4.65 -3.34
CA HIS A 63 4.39 4.27 -4.46
C HIS A 63 3.30 5.31 -4.71
N MET A 64 3.21 5.68 -5.98
CA MET A 64 2.09 6.34 -6.61
C MET A 64 1.59 5.37 -7.67
N TRP A 65 0.38 4.81 -7.48
CA TRP A 65 -0.35 4.21 -8.60
C TRP A 65 -1.54 5.10 -8.88
N THR A 66 -1.55 5.67 -10.07
CA THR A 66 -2.76 6.04 -10.77
C THR A 66 -3.01 4.90 -11.74
N LEU A 67 -4.20 4.31 -11.70
CA LEU A 67 -4.68 3.51 -12.82
C LEU A 67 -5.35 4.47 -13.79
N PRO A 68 -4.71 4.83 -14.91
CA PRO A 68 -5.45 5.43 -15.97
C PRO A 68 -5.97 4.30 -16.87
N ALA A 69 -7.24 4.39 -17.26
CA ALA A 69 -7.66 3.78 -18.52
C ALA A 69 -7.04 4.53 -19.73
N ARG A 70 -6.36 5.68 -19.54
CA ARG A 70 -5.68 6.44 -20.59
C ARG A 70 -4.38 7.09 -20.13
N PHE A 71 -3.27 6.59 -20.67
CA PHE A 71 -1.96 7.22 -20.65
C PHE A 71 -2.05 8.76 -20.70
N ASP A 72 -1.21 9.40 -19.88
CA ASP A 72 -0.78 10.81 -19.95
C ASP A 72 -1.70 11.86 -19.29
N ILE A 73 -1.24 12.46 -18.16
CA ILE A 73 -1.20 13.94 -17.95
C ILE A 73 -0.57 14.43 -16.61
N ALA A 74 -0.57 13.70 -15.49
CA ALA A 74 -0.27 14.35 -14.19
C ALA A 74 1.07 14.01 -13.51
N THR A 75 1.74 12.91 -13.87
CA THR A 75 2.98 12.48 -13.19
C THR A 75 4.20 13.35 -13.52
N ARG A 76 4.07 14.32 -14.44
CA ARG A 76 5.21 15.11 -14.96
C ARG A 76 5.37 16.49 -14.33
N LEU A 77 4.38 17.04 -13.62
CA LEU A 77 4.43 18.45 -13.20
C LEU A 77 4.55 18.73 -11.70
N ASP A 78 4.19 17.84 -10.78
CA ASP A 78 4.08 18.25 -9.35
C ASP A 78 5.03 17.58 -8.35
N ILE A 79 5.86 16.61 -8.77
CA ILE A 79 6.79 15.93 -7.84
C ILE A 79 8.23 16.47 -7.93
N LYS A 80 8.59 17.27 -8.95
CA LYS A 80 9.95 17.83 -9.10
C LYS A 80 10.16 19.17 -8.37
N SER A 81 9.21 19.64 -7.57
CA SER A 81 9.26 20.97 -6.92
C SER A 81 9.48 20.95 -5.39
N ARG A 82 9.82 19.82 -4.77
CA ARG A 82 10.32 19.80 -3.38
C ARG A 82 11.45 18.80 -3.19
#